data_AF-A0A9D3YI08-F1
#
_entry.id   AF-A0A9D3YI08-F1
#
_cell.length_a   1.000
_cell.length_b   1.000
_cell.length_c   1.000
_cell.angle_alpha   90.00
_cell.angle_beta   90.00
_cell.angle_gamma   90.00
#
_symmetry.space_group_name_H-M   'P 1'
#
loop_
_entity.id
_entity.type
_entity.pdbx_description
1 polymer ?
#
loop_
_entity_poly.entity_id
_entity_poly.type
_entity_poly.pdbx_seq_one_letter_code
_entity_poly.pdbx_strand_id
1 'polypeptide(L)'
;MSSLESIKNRNSRSRPDILASILELHQRCLEKSLKVTLVRCLAHVNISGNEQADKWAKESLLRGAVDSGEPLAPTEIYSLTKKQILSKHCA
;
A
#
# COMPACT_ATOMS: atom_id res chain seq x y z
N MET A 1 6.11 9.57 -6.17
CA MET A 1 5.02 10.22 -5.41
C MET A 1 4.73 9.37 -4.19
N SER A 2 4.42 9.98 -3.04
CA SER A 2 3.93 9.23 -1.87
C SER A 2 2.46 8.87 -2.06
N SER A 3 1.95 7.86 -1.34
CA SER A 3 0.54 7.46 -1.43
C SER A 3 -0.42 8.60 -1.13
N LEU A 4 -0.09 9.48 -0.17
CA LEU A 4 -0.90 10.65 0.15
C LEU A 4 -0.97 11.66 -1.01
N GLU A 5 0.14 11.88 -1.72
CA GLU A 5 0.15 12.72 -2.92
C GLU A 5 -0.67 12.08 -4.06
N SER A 6 -0.61 10.76 -4.21
CA SER A 6 -1.42 10.05 -5.21
C SER A 6 -2.92 10.20 -4.93
N ILE A 7 -3.32 10.11 -3.66
CA ILE A 7 -4.71 10.31 -3.23
C ILE A 7 -5.14 11.76 -3.46
N LYS A 8 -4.32 12.73 -3.01
CA LYS A 8 -4.58 14.16 -3.16
C LYS A 8 -4.77 14.56 -4.63
N ASN A 9 -3.87 14.10 -5.49
CA ASN A 9 -3.89 14.42 -6.92
C ASN A 9 -4.78 13.47 -7.73
N ARG A 10 -5.44 12.50 -7.08
CA ARG A 10 -6.27 11.47 -7.71
C ARG A 10 -5.57 10.76 -8.87
N ASN A 11 -4.28 10.49 -8.72
CA ASN A 11 -3.46 9.86 -9.75
C ASN A 11 -2.42 8.94 -9.14
N SER A 12 -2.38 7.69 -9.61
CA SER A 12 -1.38 6.68 -9.23
C SER A 12 -0.87 6.00 -10.50
N ARG A 13 0.44 6.11 -10.75
CA ARG A 13 1.07 5.48 -11.92
C ARG A 13 1.29 3.97 -11.74
N SER A 14 1.51 3.52 -10.50
CA SER A 14 1.88 2.13 -10.21
C SER A 14 0.67 1.23 -9.99
N ARG A 15 -0.32 1.71 -9.23
CA ARG A 15 -1.55 0.99 -8.87
C ARG A 15 -2.76 1.93 -8.96
N PRO A 16 -3.25 2.25 -10.17
CA PRO A 16 -4.45 3.07 -10.36
C PRO A 16 -5.72 2.36 -9.87
N ASP A 17 -5.73 1.03 -9.92
CA ASP A 17 -6.76 0.13 -9.40
C ASP A 17 -6.95 0.29 -7.89
N ILE A 18 -5.88 0.18 -7.09
CA ILE A 18 -5.95 0.40 -5.63
C ILE A 18 -6.43 1.82 -5.33
N LEU A 19 -5.94 2.81 -6.07
CA LEU A 19 -6.35 4.19 -5.86
C LEU A 19 -7.86 4.37 -6.09
N ALA A 20 -8.41 3.76 -7.14
CA ALA A 20 -9.85 3.79 -7.39
C ALA A 20 -10.63 3.19 -6.22
N SER A 21 -10.22 2.02 -5.72
CA SER A 21 -10.84 1.37 -4.55
C SER A 21 -10.79 2.24 -3.29
N ILE A 22 -9.67 2.92 -3.03
CA ILE A 22 -9.53 3.85 -1.90
C ILE A 22 -10.50 5.03 -2.04
N LEU A 23 -10.59 5.63 -3.24
CA LEU A 23 -11.46 6.78 -3.50
C LEU A 23 -12.95 6.40 -3.40
N GLU A 24 -13.33 5.22 -3.88
CA GLU A 24 -14.68 4.68 -3.75
C GLU A 24 -15.04 4.42 -2.28
N LEU A 25 -14.15 3.79 -1.51
CA LEU A 25 -14.37 3.57 -0.08
C LEU A 25 -14.50 4.91 0.67
N HIS A 26 -13.66 5.88 0.35
CA HIS A 26 -13.73 7.22 0.94
C HIS A 26 -15.07 7.88 0.64
N GLN A 27 -15.57 7.80 -0.60
CA GLN A 27 -16.87 8.33 -0.98
C GLN A 27 -18.01 7.69 -0.19
N ARG A 28 -17.99 6.35 -0.02
CA ARG A 28 -18.97 5.63 0.81
C ARG A 28 -18.94 6.06 2.28
N CYS A 29 -17.78 6.41 2.82
CA CYS A 29 -17.68 6.96 4.18
C CYS A 29 -18.35 8.34 4.26
N LEU A 30 -18.14 9.21 3.28
CA LEU A 30 -18.76 10.54 3.24
C LEU A 30 -20.28 10.47 3.11
N GLU A 31 -20.80 9.54 2.28
CA GLU A 31 -22.24 9.30 2.15
C GLU A 31 -22.90 8.88 3.47
N LYS A 32 -22.15 8.19 4.33
CA LYS A 32 -22.55 7.84 5.69
C LYS A 32 -22.32 8.97 6.71
N SER A 33 -22.01 10.18 6.24
CA SER A 33 -21.70 11.34 7.07
C SER A 33 -20.52 11.11 8.04
N LEU A 34 -19.58 10.20 7.69
CA LEU A 34 -18.36 10.00 8.46
C LEU A 34 -17.33 11.07 8.10
N LYS A 35 -16.74 11.68 9.12
CA LYS A 35 -15.63 12.61 8.92
C LYS A 35 -14.31 11.84 8.81
N VAL A 36 -13.76 11.72 7.61
CA VAL A 36 -12.47 11.07 7.34
C VAL A 36 -11.41 12.14 7.07
N THR A 37 -10.28 12.06 7.76
CA THR A 37 -9.13 12.96 7.55
C THR A 37 -7.89 12.13 7.31
N LEU A 38 -7.18 12.40 6.21
CA LEU A 38 -5.91 11.76 5.90
C LEU A 38 -4.76 12.69 6.27
N VAL A 39 -3.84 12.21 7.10
CA VAL A 39 -2.71 13.00 7.62
C VAL A 39 -1.41 12.26 7.32
N ARG A 40 -0.38 13.01 6.91
CA ARG A 40 0.98 12.48 6.83
C ARG A 40 1.56 12.39 8.24
N CYS A 41 1.95 11.18 8.65
CA CYS A 41 2.77 11.00 9.84
C CYS A 41 4.25 11.00 9.44
N LEU A 42 5.09 11.67 10.22
CA LEU A 42 6.55 11.59 10.03
C LEU A 42 7.04 10.23 10.56
N ALA A 43 7.92 9.58 9.82
CA ALA A 43 8.52 8.33 10.24
C ALA A 43 9.65 8.56 11.26
N HIS A 44 9.84 7.61 12.17
CA HIS A 44 10.99 7.55 13.09
C HIS A 44 11.16 8.76 14.02
N VAL A 45 10.04 9.39 14.39
CA VAL A 45 10.01 10.49 15.36
C VAL A 45 9.27 10.12 16.64
N ASN A 46 9.16 8.82 16.94
CA ASN A 46 8.56 8.28 18.16
C ASN A 46 7.07 8.65 18.35
N ILE A 47 6.32 8.79 17.26
CA ILE A 47 4.86 8.89 17.33
C ILE A 47 4.31 7.48 17.61
N SER A 48 3.95 7.23 18.87
CA SER A 48 3.58 5.90 19.39
C SER A 48 2.67 5.08 18.46
N GLY A 49 1.56 5.65 17.99
CA GLY A 49 0.64 4.93 17.08
C GLY A 49 1.25 4.59 15.71
N ASN A 50 2.17 5.41 15.20
CA ASN A 50 2.86 5.17 13.94
C ASN A 50 3.94 4.10 14.09
N GLU A 51 4.73 4.16 15.16
CA GLU A 51 5.75 3.15 15.46
C GLU A 51 5.10 1.77 15.71
N GLN A 52 3.94 1.76 16.39
CA GLN A 52 3.19 0.52 16.61
C GLN A 52 2.63 -0.06 15.30
N ALA A 53 2.11 0.78 14.40
CA ALA A 53 1.65 0.36 13.08
C ALA A 53 2.80 -0.17 12.21
N ASP A 54 3.96 0.49 12.20
CA ASP A 54 5.17 0.05 11.50
C ASP A 54 5.66 -1.32 12.05
N LYS A 55 5.67 -1.48 13.37
CA LYS A 55 5.99 -2.77 14.01
C LYS A 55 5.05 -3.88 13.55
N TRP A 56 3.73 -3.65 13.57
CA TRP A 56 2.75 -4.65 13.13
C TRP A 56 2.88 -4.99 11.64
N ALA A 57 3.13 -3.99 10.80
CA ALA A 57 3.36 -4.21 9.37
C ALA A 57 4.58 -5.12 9.14
N LYS A 58 5.69 -4.88 9.85
CA LYS A 58 6.90 -5.72 9.79
C LYS A 58 6.65 -7.14 10.30
N GLU A 59 5.95 -7.28 11.42
CA GLU A 59 5.61 -8.59 12.00
C GLU A 59 4.71 -9.41 11.09
N SER A 60 3.83 -8.78 10.31
CA SER A 60 2.94 -9.49 9.37
C SER A 60 3.71 -10.25 8.29
N LEU A 61 4.90 -9.80 7.90
CA LEU A 61 5.75 -10.50 6.92
C LEU A 61 6.18 -11.89 7.39
N LEU A 62 6.20 -12.12 8.71
CA LEU A 62 6.57 -13.40 9.32
C LEU A 62 5.39 -14.36 9.45
N ARG A 63 4.14 -13.86 9.33
CA ARG A 63 2.92 -14.65 9.58
C ARG A 63 2.45 -15.50 8.40
N GLY A 64 3.25 -15.57 7.32
CA GLY A 64 2.89 -16.26 6.08
C GLY A 64 2.06 -15.38 5.14
N ALA A 65 1.96 -15.79 3.88
CA ALA A 65 1.21 -15.03 2.88
C ALA A 65 -0.28 -15.07 3.19
N VAL A 66 -0.86 -13.91 3.51
CA VAL A 66 -2.31 -13.71 3.46
C VAL A 66 -2.63 -13.41 2.00
N ASP A 67 -3.41 -14.26 1.35
CA ASP A 67 -3.95 -13.96 0.02
C ASP A 67 -4.88 -12.75 0.16
N SER A 68 -4.44 -11.61 -0.37
CA SER A 68 -5.22 -10.38 -0.36
C SER A 68 -6.36 -10.42 -1.38
N GLY A 69 -6.43 -11.44 -2.25
CA GLY A 69 -7.36 -11.53 -3.37
C GLY A 69 -7.14 -10.46 -4.44
N GLU A 70 -6.16 -9.57 -4.26
CA GLU A 70 -5.83 -8.53 -5.24
C GLU A 70 -4.78 -9.05 -6.22
N PRO A 71 -5.05 -8.99 -7.53
CA PRO A 71 -4.08 -9.39 -8.54
C PRO A 71 -2.88 -8.44 -8.52
N LEU A 72 -1.69 -9.01 -8.77
CA LEU A 72 -0.48 -8.23 -8.99
C LEU A 72 -0.62 -7.38 -10.26
N ALA A 73 -0.14 -6.14 -10.21
CA ALA A 73 -0.03 -5.32 -11.41
C ALA A 73 1.04 -5.88 -12.35
N PRO A 74 0.93 -5.66 -13.67
CA PRO A 74 1.91 -6.17 -14.63
C PRO A 74 3.37 -5.78 -14.32
N THR A 75 3.58 -4.58 -13.77
CA THR A 75 4.90 -4.09 -13.34
C THR A 75 5.45 -4.87 -12.14
N GLU A 76 4.58 -5.29 -11.23
CA GLU A 76 4.93 -6.11 -10.06
C GLU A 76 5.27 -7.53 -10.51
N ILE A 77 4.46 -8.10 -11.41
CA ILE A 77 4.72 -9.41 -12.03
C ILE A 77 6.09 -9.41 -12.70
N TYR A 78 6.35 -8.44 -13.58
CA TYR A 78 7.64 -8.34 -14.28
C TYR A 78 8.82 -8.26 -13.30
N SER A 79 8.71 -7.43 -12.26
CA SER A 79 9.76 -7.28 -11.23
C SER A 79 10.04 -8.59 -10.49
N LEU A 80 8.98 -9.29 -10.07
CA LEU A 80 9.08 -10.57 -9.37
C LEU A 80 9.68 -11.66 -10.27
N THR A 81 9.21 -11.78 -11.51
CA THR A 81 9.75 -12.74 -12.48
C THR A 81 11.23 -12.47 -12.75
N LYS A 82 11.61 -11.21 -12.97
CA LYS A 82 13.01 -10.83 -13.18
C LYS A 82 13.89 -11.21 -11.98
N LYS A 83 13.43 -10.94 -10.75
CA LYS A 83 14.16 -11.31 -9.52
C LYS A 83 14.39 -12.82 -9.43
N GLN A 84 13.37 -13.61 -9.76
CA GLN A 84 13.44 -15.07 -9.74
C GLN A 84 14.37 -15.66 -10.80
N ILE A 85 14.41 -15.07 -12.00
CA ILE A 85 15.33 -15.48 -13.07
C ILE A 85 16.77 -15.19 -12.65
N LEU A 86 17.05 -14.00 -12.13
CA LEU A 86 18.37 -13.60 -11.68
C LEU A 86 18.88 -14.47 -10.52
N SER A 87 18.04 -14.77 -9.53
CA SER A 87 18.44 -15.62 -8.40
C SER A 87 18.77 -17.05 -8.80
N LYS A 88 18.24 -17.54 -9.93
CA LYS A 88 18.52 -18.88 -10.45
C LYS A 88 19.74 -18.96 -11.36
N HIS A 89 20.17 -17.84 -11.96
CA HIS A 89 21.31 -17.79 -12.88
C HIS A 89 22.59 -17.21 -12.27
N CYS A 90 22.51 -16.59 -11.09
CA CYS A 90 23.68 -16.10 -10.34
C CYS A 90 24.02 -16.97 -9.12
N ALA A 91 23.52 -18.21 -9.07
CA ALA A 91 23.85 -19.22 -8.05
C ALA A 91 24.76 -20.29 -8.62
#